data_AF-C0ZEV1-F1
#
_entry.id   AF-C0ZEV1-F1
#
_cell.length_a   1.000
_cell.length_b   1.000
_cell.length_c   1.000
_cell.angle_alpha   90.00
_cell.angle_beta   90.00
_cell.angle_gamma   90.00
#
_symmetry.space_group_name_H-M   'P 1'
#
loop_
_entity.id
_entity.type
_entity.pdbx_description
1 polymer ?
#
loop_
_entity_poly.entity_id
_entity_poly.type
_entity_poly.pdbx_seq_one_letter_code
_entity_poly.pdbx_strand_id
1 'polypeptide(L)'
;MQSQVGSVRGFTDNQIGKVAKRLFVRRGLRLSQKVLGPGATIAGPLATALRSGTVRNEEIDWIKKNFFKSELELGHCLRLPQEGPCECDLYLSCAKFVTTKDYAPRLRDRRKREIELIAEAKENGWEREVERHMCTVQRIDNLLLELDEPVED
;
A
#
# COMPACT_ATOMS: atom_id res chain seq x y z
N MET A 1 24.29 -34.54 41.45
CA MET A 1 24.66 -33.89 40.17
C MET A 1 23.68 -32.75 39.93
N GLN A 2 24.07 -31.51 40.24
CA GLN A 2 23.27 -30.33 39.90
C GLN A 2 23.77 -29.81 38.55
N SER A 3 22.91 -29.81 37.54
CA SER A 3 23.24 -29.27 36.21
C SER A 3 23.24 -27.74 36.26
N GLN A 4 24.39 -27.12 36.02
CA GLN A 4 24.46 -25.70 35.70
C GLN A 4 23.89 -25.48 34.29
N VAL A 5 22.71 -24.86 34.20
CA VAL A 5 22.20 -24.32 32.94
C VAL A 5 22.89 -22.97 32.72
N GLY A 6 23.74 -22.90 31.71
CA GLY A 6 24.40 -21.67 31.29
C GLY A 6 23.40 -20.61 30.83
N SER A 7 23.46 -19.43 31.44
CA SER A 7 22.68 -18.26 31.06
C SER A 7 23.19 -17.72 29.72
N VAL A 8 22.39 -17.87 28.66
CA VAL A 8 22.55 -17.08 27.43
C VAL A 8 22.22 -15.65 27.81
N ARG A 9 23.23 -14.75 27.79
CA ARG A 9 23.03 -13.32 28.08
C ARG A 9 21.95 -12.77 27.17
N GLY A 10 20.74 -12.59 27.71
CA GLY A 10 19.62 -12.00 27.03
C GLY A 10 19.91 -10.53 26.71
N PHE A 11 19.74 -10.15 25.45
CA PHE A 11 19.54 -8.74 25.11
C PHE A 11 18.33 -8.24 25.92
N THR A 12 18.51 -7.19 26.71
CA THR A 12 17.40 -6.60 27.49
C THR A 12 16.32 -6.10 26.53
N ASP A 13 15.04 -6.21 26.91
CA ASP A 13 13.88 -5.75 26.11
C ASP A 13 14.03 -4.33 25.55
N ASN A 14 14.75 -3.48 26.28
CA ASN A 14 15.06 -2.10 25.88
C ASN A 14 15.99 -2.02 24.65
N GLN A 15 16.92 -2.97 24.48
CA GLN A 15 17.80 -3.02 23.30
C GLN A 15 17.07 -3.56 22.07
N ILE A 16 16.25 -4.60 22.23
CA ILE A 16 15.40 -5.14 21.15
C ILE A 16 14.41 -4.07 20.68
N GLY A 17 13.75 -3.36 21.61
CA GLY A 17 12.85 -2.25 21.28
C GLY A 17 13.53 -1.11 20.53
N LYS A 18 14.76 -0.73 20.91
CA LYS A 18 15.55 0.31 20.21
C LYS A 18 15.95 -0.12 18.79
N VAL A 19 16.40 -1.37 18.62
CA VAL A 19 16.77 -1.92 17.30
C VAL A 19 15.54 -2.02 16.40
N ALA A 20 14.43 -2.57 16.90
CA ALA A 20 13.17 -2.66 16.18
C ALA A 20 12.65 -1.28 15.74
N LYS A 21 12.66 -0.29 16.66
CA LYS A 21 12.29 1.11 16.36
C LYS A 21 13.17 1.71 15.26
N ARG A 22 14.50 1.48 15.31
CA ARG A 22 15.44 1.99 14.29
C ARG A 22 15.22 1.34 12.93
N LEU A 23 14.98 0.03 12.89
CA LEU A 23 14.65 -0.70 11.66
C LEU A 23 13.34 -0.21 11.05
N PHE A 24 12.32 0.03 11.89
CA PHE A 24 11.03 0.54 11.46
C PHE A 24 11.13 1.94 10.83
N VAL A 25 11.84 2.86 11.49
CA VAL A 25 12.08 4.22 10.96
C VAL A 25 12.86 4.15 9.64
N ARG A 26 13.90 3.32 9.56
CA ARG A 26 14.70 3.18 8.33
C ARG A 26 13.91 2.55 7.18
N ARG A 27 13.02 1.59 7.47
CA ARG A 27 12.11 0.99 6.48
C ARG A 27 11.06 2.00 6.02
N GLY A 28 10.44 2.74 6.95
CA GLY A 28 9.48 3.80 6.64
C GLY A 28 10.09 4.89 5.75
N LEU A 29 11.30 5.36 6.06
CA LEU A 29 12.01 6.34 5.22
C LEU A 29 12.24 5.82 3.80
N ARG A 30 12.75 4.59 3.64
CA ARG A 30 12.98 4.00 2.30
C ARG A 30 11.69 3.84 1.51
N LEU A 31 10.62 3.39 2.13
CA LEU A 31 9.33 3.22 1.46
C LEU A 31 8.72 4.58 1.08
N SER A 32 8.81 5.57 1.97
CA SER A 32 8.35 6.92 1.67
C SER A 32 9.12 7.59 0.53
N GLN A 33 10.41 7.28 0.33
CA GLN A 33 11.18 7.76 -0.83
C GLN A 33 10.63 7.25 -2.16
N LYS A 34 9.98 6.08 -2.19
CA LYS A 34 9.34 5.56 -3.41
C LYS A 34 8.05 6.31 -3.78
N VAL A 35 7.51 7.12 -2.87
CA VAL A 35 6.31 7.93 -3.09
C VAL A 35 6.60 9.43 -3.11
N LEU A 36 7.52 9.89 -2.27
CA LEU A 36 7.83 11.29 -2.03
C LEU A 36 9.22 11.69 -2.55
N GLY A 37 9.99 10.73 -3.07
CA GLY A 37 11.32 10.98 -3.60
C GLY A 37 11.28 11.63 -4.98
N PRO A 38 12.33 12.37 -5.38
CA PRO A 38 12.45 12.90 -6.73
C PRO A 38 12.33 11.77 -7.77
N GLY A 39 11.48 11.96 -8.78
CA GLY A 39 11.27 10.98 -9.85
C GLY A 39 10.44 9.76 -9.44
N ALA A 40 9.80 9.76 -8.27
CA ALA A 40 8.91 8.67 -7.85
C ALA A 40 7.72 8.51 -8.83
N THR A 41 7.64 7.34 -9.47
CA THR A 41 6.47 6.94 -10.27
C THR A 41 5.40 6.35 -9.35
N ILE A 42 4.32 7.11 -9.19
CA ILE A 42 3.19 6.77 -8.32
C ILE A 42 1.86 6.88 -9.05
N ALA A 43 0.91 6.02 -8.66
CA ALA A 43 -0.44 6.00 -9.20
C ALA A 43 -1.49 6.05 -8.09
N GLY A 44 -2.73 6.40 -8.46
CA GLY A 44 -3.86 6.48 -7.53
C GLY A 44 -4.35 7.90 -7.30
N PRO A 45 -5.50 8.09 -6.63
CA PRO A 45 -6.18 9.39 -6.61
C PRO A 45 -5.35 10.50 -5.95
N LEU A 46 -4.53 10.16 -4.96
CA LEU A 46 -3.68 11.14 -4.29
C LEU A 46 -2.40 11.47 -5.08
N ALA A 47 -2.05 10.66 -6.09
CA ALA A 47 -0.79 10.80 -6.81
C ALA A 47 -0.65 12.18 -7.47
N THR A 48 -1.75 12.72 -8.00
CA THR A 48 -1.75 14.06 -8.61
C THR A 48 -1.44 15.16 -7.60
N ALA A 49 -2.08 15.14 -6.42
CA ALA A 49 -1.85 16.15 -5.37
C ALA A 49 -0.41 16.10 -4.82
N LEU A 50 0.19 14.91 -4.76
CA LEU A 50 1.59 14.73 -4.37
C LEU A 50 2.54 15.30 -5.44
N ARG A 51 2.28 15.01 -6.72
CA ARG A 51 3.09 15.53 -7.84
C ARG A 51 3.02 17.06 -7.97
N SER A 52 1.86 17.66 -7.72
CA SER A 52 1.68 19.11 -7.79
C SER A 52 2.26 19.86 -6.59
N GLY A 53 2.79 19.16 -5.58
CA GLY A 53 3.34 19.78 -4.38
C GLY A 53 2.30 20.52 -3.53
N THR A 54 1.01 20.18 -3.68
CA THR A 54 -0.09 20.83 -2.97
C THR A 54 -0.32 20.29 -1.56
N VAL A 55 0.39 19.21 -1.19
CA VAL A 55 0.37 18.61 0.15
C VAL A 55 1.30 19.38 1.07
N ARG A 56 0.87 19.67 2.31
CA ARG A 56 1.62 20.54 3.23
C ARG A 56 2.86 19.81 3.76
N ASN A 57 3.92 20.56 4.08
CA ASN A 57 5.19 19.98 4.53
C ASN A 57 5.05 19.14 5.81
N GLU A 58 4.17 19.54 6.73
CA GLU A 58 3.93 18.79 7.97
C GLU A 58 3.29 17.43 7.70
N GLU A 59 2.44 17.35 6.67
CA GLU A 59 1.79 16.13 6.22
C GLU A 59 2.81 15.19 5.58
N ILE A 60 3.69 15.75 4.74
CA ILE A 60 4.81 15.05 4.12
C ILE A 60 5.75 14.45 5.18
N ASP A 61 6.09 15.21 6.23
CA ASP A 61 6.96 14.73 7.30
C ASP A 61 6.30 13.63 8.16
N TRP A 62 5.00 13.76 8.41
CA TRP A 62 4.24 12.69 9.06
C TRP A 62 4.26 11.41 8.22
N ILE A 63 4.02 11.54 6.92
CA ILE A 63 4.03 10.42 5.96
C ILE A 63 5.40 9.75 5.98
N LYS A 64 6.50 10.49 5.80
CA LYS A 64 7.87 9.92 5.82
C LYS A 64 8.16 9.08 7.07
N LYS A 65 7.70 9.54 8.23
CA LYS A 65 7.94 8.89 9.53
C LYS A 65 7.05 7.67 9.76
N ASN A 66 5.84 7.64 9.18
CA ASN A 66 4.83 6.63 9.48
C ASN A 66 4.40 5.80 8.27
N PHE A 67 5.01 5.98 7.10
CA PHE A 67 4.61 5.37 5.83
C PHE A 67 4.40 3.85 5.91
N PHE A 68 5.27 3.13 6.61
CA PHE A 68 5.12 1.68 6.78
C PHE A 68 3.81 1.29 7.49
N LYS A 69 3.29 2.13 8.38
CA LYS A 69 1.99 1.89 9.06
C LYS A 69 0.78 2.07 8.15
N SER A 70 0.98 2.63 6.96
CA SER A 70 -0.08 2.90 6.00
C SER A 70 -0.24 1.84 4.91
N GLU A 71 0.56 0.76 4.98
CA GLU A 71 0.53 -0.32 3.99
C GLU A 71 -0.84 -0.99 3.92
N LEU A 72 -1.32 -1.14 2.69
CA LEU A 72 -2.50 -1.89 2.27
C LEU A 72 -2.04 -3.03 1.35
N GLU A 73 -2.98 -3.87 0.95
CA GLU A 73 -2.69 -5.02 0.09
C GLU A 73 -2.08 -4.63 -1.27
N LEU A 74 -2.60 -3.55 -1.91
CA LEU A 74 -2.16 -3.06 -3.23
C LEU A 74 -1.51 -1.67 -3.22
N GLY A 75 -1.12 -1.14 -2.06
CA GLY A 75 -0.51 0.19 -1.96
C GLY A 75 -0.51 0.76 -0.55
N HIS A 76 -0.81 2.05 -0.43
CA HIS A 76 -0.78 2.79 0.84
C HIS A 76 -1.96 3.75 1.02
N CYS A 77 -2.42 3.91 2.26
CA CYS A 77 -3.40 4.92 2.65
C CYS A 77 -2.71 6.11 3.32
N LEU A 78 -2.55 7.23 2.61
CA LEU A 78 -1.89 8.42 3.15
C LEU A 78 -2.85 9.33 3.94
N ARG A 79 -3.94 8.78 4.47
CA ARG A 79 -4.82 9.49 5.40
C ARG A 79 -4.04 9.82 6.67
N LEU A 80 -4.20 11.06 7.14
CA LEU A 80 -3.55 11.55 8.34
C LEU A 80 -4.40 11.23 9.58
N PRO A 81 -3.79 11.07 10.78
CA PRO A 81 -4.54 10.71 11.99
C PRO A 81 -5.66 11.68 12.35
N GLN A 82 -5.45 12.98 12.12
CA GLN A 82 -6.44 14.02 12.41
C GLN A 82 -7.68 13.94 11.51
N GLU A 83 -7.62 13.21 10.39
CA GLU A 83 -8.75 13.00 9.49
C GLU A 83 -9.71 11.91 10.00
N GLY A 84 -9.36 11.22 11.10
CA GLY A 84 -10.19 10.17 11.69
C GLY A 84 -10.15 8.83 10.91
N PRO A 85 -11.00 7.86 11.30
CA PRO A 85 -11.09 6.57 10.61
C PRO A 85 -11.61 6.71 9.17
N CYS A 86 -11.29 5.73 8.31
CA CYS A 86 -11.94 5.59 7.01
C CYS A 86 -13.03 4.53 7.05
N GLU A 87 -14.15 4.81 6.40
CA GLU A 87 -15.22 3.84 6.12
C GLU A 87 -15.27 3.51 4.61
N CYS A 88 -14.10 3.53 3.96
CA CYS A 88 -14.00 3.19 2.54
C CYS A 88 -13.97 1.67 2.37
N ASP A 89 -15.06 1.10 1.86
CA ASP A 89 -15.16 -0.34 1.55
C ASP A 89 -14.17 -0.77 0.46
N LEU A 90 -13.95 0.10 -0.54
CA LEU A 90 -12.98 -0.15 -1.61
C LEU A 90 -11.90 0.93 -1.60
N TYR A 91 -10.71 0.57 -1.13
CA TYR A 91 -9.61 1.53 -1.00
C TYR A 91 -9.03 1.98 -2.36
N LEU A 92 -9.21 1.23 -3.44
CA LEU A 92 -8.68 1.56 -4.78
C LEU A 92 -9.26 2.85 -5.37
N SER A 93 -10.47 3.24 -4.96
CA SER A 93 -11.14 4.49 -5.35
C SER A 93 -10.98 5.60 -4.30
N CYS A 94 -10.39 5.31 -3.13
CA CYS A 94 -10.24 6.28 -2.06
C CYS A 94 -9.29 7.41 -2.45
N ALA A 95 -9.69 8.66 -2.19
CA ALA A 95 -8.91 9.87 -2.46
C ALA A 95 -7.51 9.88 -1.79
N LYS A 96 -7.31 9.04 -0.76
CA LYS A 96 -6.06 8.93 0.01
C LYS A 96 -5.17 7.77 -0.41
N PHE A 97 -5.59 6.99 -1.40
CA PHE A 97 -4.83 5.85 -1.88
C PHE A 97 -3.72 6.26 -2.83
N VAL A 98 -2.57 5.63 -2.68
CA VAL A 98 -1.44 5.69 -3.60
C VAL A 98 -0.81 4.31 -3.74
N THR A 99 -0.28 4.00 -4.93
CA THR A 99 0.48 2.78 -5.19
C THR A 99 1.75 3.08 -5.98
N THR A 100 2.64 2.10 -6.07
CA THR A 100 3.96 2.20 -6.71
C THR A 100 4.21 0.97 -7.59
N LYS A 101 5.24 1.02 -8.45
CA LYS A 101 5.66 -0.12 -9.28
C LYS A 101 5.95 -1.40 -8.48
N ASP A 102 6.32 -1.29 -7.19
CA ASP A 102 6.52 -2.47 -6.32
C ASP A 102 5.26 -3.34 -6.20
N TYR A 103 4.08 -2.74 -6.33
CA TYR A 103 2.79 -3.42 -6.24
C TYR A 103 2.28 -3.90 -7.61
N ALA A 104 2.97 -3.61 -8.72
CA ALA A 104 2.53 -3.99 -10.06
C ALA A 104 2.28 -5.51 -10.23
N PRO A 105 3.10 -6.42 -9.68
CA PRO A 105 2.79 -7.85 -9.72
C PRO A 105 1.48 -8.19 -8.99
N ARG A 106 1.26 -7.63 -7.80
CA ARG A 106 0.04 -7.87 -7.01
C ARG A 106 -1.20 -7.27 -7.66
N LEU A 107 -1.07 -6.11 -8.31
CA LEU A 107 -2.13 -5.49 -9.10
C LEU A 107 -2.56 -6.43 -10.22
N ARG A 108 -1.60 -7.03 -10.96
CA ARG A 108 -1.90 -8.01 -12.01
C ARG A 108 -2.53 -9.29 -11.46
N ASP A 109 -2.06 -9.80 -10.33
CA ASP A 109 -2.67 -10.96 -9.67
C ASP A 109 -4.12 -10.68 -9.26
N ARG A 110 -4.39 -9.51 -8.66
CA ARG A 110 -5.75 -9.10 -8.32
C ARG A 110 -6.62 -8.97 -9.57
N ARG A 111 -6.10 -8.36 -10.64
CA ARG A 111 -6.80 -8.21 -11.92
C ARG A 111 -7.24 -9.57 -12.48
N LYS A 112 -6.33 -10.55 -12.52
CA LYS A 112 -6.63 -11.92 -13.01
C LYS A 112 -7.78 -12.54 -12.22
N ARG A 113 -7.75 -12.42 -10.89
CA ARG A 113 -8.84 -12.89 -10.03
C ARG A 113 -10.18 -12.22 -10.35
N GLU A 114 -10.20 -10.91 -10.56
CA GLU A 114 -11.44 -10.21 -10.93
C GLU A 114 -11.98 -10.68 -12.28
N ILE A 115 -11.11 -11.03 -13.24
CA ILE A 115 -11.51 -11.59 -14.54
C ILE A 115 -12.13 -12.99 -14.38
N GLU A 116 -11.56 -13.83 -13.52
CA GLU A 116 -12.14 -15.15 -13.18
C GLU A 116 -13.54 -14.99 -12.57
N LEU A 117 -13.71 -14.04 -11.63
CA LEU A 117 -15.00 -13.74 -11.01
C LEU A 117 -16.02 -13.17 -12.01
N ILE A 118 -15.59 -12.40 -13.00
CA ILE A 118 -16.45 -11.95 -14.10
C ILE A 118 -16.96 -13.14 -14.91
N ALA A 119 -16.10 -14.12 -15.22
CA ALA A 119 -16.49 -15.30 -15.98
C ALA A 119 -17.54 -16.11 -15.21
N GLU A 120 -17.30 -16.38 -13.93
CA GLU A 120 -18.24 -17.08 -13.04
C GLU A 120 -19.58 -16.33 -12.92
N ALA A 121 -19.55 -15.01 -12.71
CA ALA A 121 -20.76 -14.21 -12.61
C ALA A 121 -21.58 -14.21 -13.91
N LYS A 122 -20.93 -14.27 -15.08
CA LYS A 122 -21.60 -14.40 -16.38
C LYS A 122 -22.29 -15.76 -16.54
N GLU A 123 -21.62 -16.84 -16.16
CA GLU A 123 -22.19 -18.20 -16.20
C GLU A 123 -23.44 -18.32 -15.33
N ASN A 124 -23.47 -17.59 -14.21
CA ASN A 124 -24.59 -17.57 -13.27
C ASN A 124 -25.66 -16.48 -13.56
N GLY A 125 -25.47 -15.66 -14.59
CA GLY A 125 -26.41 -14.58 -14.94
C GLY A 125 -26.45 -13.42 -13.93
N TRP A 126 -25.39 -13.19 -13.15
CA TRP A 126 -25.30 -12.13 -12.15
C TRP A 126 -24.77 -10.81 -12.73
N GLU A 127 -25.60 -10.13 -13.53
CA GLU A 127 -25.18 -8.93 -14.28
C GLU A 127 -24.58 -7.82 -13.40
N ARG A 128 -25.17 -7.55 -12.23
CA ARG A 128 -24.67 -6.53 -11.29
C ARG A 128 -23.31 -6.90 -10.69
N GLU A 129 -23.04 -8.19 -10.56
CA GLU A 129 -21.78 -8.72 -10.07
C GLU A 129 -20.68 -8.55 -11.12
N VAL A 130 -21.01 -8.84 -12.39
CA VAL A 130 -20.15 -8.58 -13.55
C VAL A 130 -19.74 -7.11 -13.58
N GLU A 131 -20.69 -6.18 -13.48
CA GLU A 131 -20.41 -4.74 -13.47
C GLU A 131 -19.44 -4.34 -12.35
N ARG A 132 -19.65 -4.88 -11.14
CA ARG A 132 -18.81 -4.56 -9.98
C ARG A 132 -17.37 -5.03 -10.16
N HIS A 133 -17.17 -6.26 -10.64
CA HIS A 133 -15.84 -6.79 -10.92
C HIS A 133 -15.16 -6.06 -12.08
N MET A 134 -15.91 -5.72 -13.14
CA MET A 134 -15.41 -4.90 -14.25
C MET A 134 -14.91 -3.52 -13.79
N CYS A 135 -15.62 -2.86 -12.89
CA CYS A 135 -15.16 -1.58 -12.32
C CYS A 135 -13.82 -1.72 -11.59
N THR A 136 -13.62 -2.85 -10.90
CA THR A 136 -12.36 -3.13 -10.19
C THR A 136 -11.21 -3.42 -11.18
N VAL A 137 -11.46 -4.22 -12.23
CA VAL A 137 -10.50 -4.43 -13.32
C VAL A 137 -10.08 -3.11 -13.95
N GLN A 138 -11.05 -2.29 -14.38
CA GLN A 138 -10.76 -1.00 -15.02
C GLN A 138 -9.95 -0.09 -14.10
N ARG A 139 -10.24 -0.12 -12.79
CA ARG A 139 -9.49 0.68 -11.82
C ARG A 139 -8.05 0.23 -11.73
N ILE A 140 -7.79 -1.08 -11.70
CA ILE A 140 -6.45 -1.66 -11.67
C ILE A 140 -5.69 -1.35 -12.97
N ASP A 141 -6.34 -1.49 -14.12
CA ASP A 141 -5.73 -1.20 -15.43
C ASP A 141 -5.26 0.25 -15.50
N ASN A 142 -6.08 1.20 -15.03
CA ASN A 142 -5.69 2.60 -14.94
C ASN A 142 -4.49 2.82 -14.00
N LEU A 143 -4.42 2.10 -12.88
CA LEU A 143 -3.27 2.21 -11.97
C LEU A 143 -1.98 1.68 -12.62
N LEU A 144 -2.04 0.58 -13.35
CA LEU A 144 -0.89 0.03 -14.09
C LEU A 144 -0.43 0.98 -15.20
N LEU A 145 -1.37 1.56 -15.95
CA LEU A 145 -1.07 2.58 -16.97
C LEU A 145 -0.43 3.83 -16.36
N GLU A 146 -0.96 4.34 -15.25
CA GLU A 146 -0.36 5.48 -14.52
C GLU A 146 1.07 5.17 -14.01
N LEU A 147 1.36 3.90 -13.72
CA LEU A 147 2.69 3.43 -13.30
C LEU A 147 3.63 3.17 -14.48
N ASP A 148 3.18 3.29 -15.73
CA ASP A 148 3.92 2.83 -16.90
C ASP A 148 4.35 1.35 -16.73
N GLU A 149 3.39 0.52 -16.35
CA GLU A 149 3.52 -0.92 -16.19
C GLU A 149 2.54 -1.62 -17.14
N PRO A 150 2.94 -2.75 -17.74
CA PRO A 150 2.04 -3.51 -18.60
C PRO A 150 0.87 -4.07 -17.77
N VAL A 151 -0.31 -4.06 -18.39
CA VAL A 151 -1.56 -4.58 -17.80
C VAL A 151 -1.55 -6.11 -17.73
N GLU A 152 -0.83 -6.74 -18.65
CA GLU A 152 -0.60 -8.17 -18.73
C GLU A 152 0.84 -8.49 -18.31
N ASP A 153 1.14 -9.75 -18.02
CA ASP A 153 2.50 -10.21 -17.70
C ASP A 153 3.36 -10.39 -18.96
#